data_AF-M0AZ20-F1
#
_entry.id   AF-M0AZ20-F1
#
_cell.length_a   1.000
_cell.length_b   1.000
_cell.length_c   1.000
_cell.angle_alpha   90.00
_cell.angle_beta   90.00
_cell.angle_gamma   90.00
#
_symmetry.space_group_name_H-M   'P 1'
#
loop_
_entity.id
_entity.type
_entity.pdbx_description
1 polymer ?
#
loop_
_entity_poly.entity_id
_entity_poly.type
_entity_poly.pdbx_seq_one_letter_code
_entity_poly.pdbx_strand_id
1 'polypeptide(L)'
;MTDPDPDSDPDQTSAQPNPARIAADPAVLAADLLLDGDARRALDHVRRHSWIDLVASDHLLAATERLVAALADPDLAADHRARLEADRVPVDHPADDHPALASAYRGEAAHLLSYDESLNSAAAGLSMQPRLSLSVRTPDAFATVFDPENLYPAVEGGSYPGPDRDPRE
;
A
#
# COMPACT_ATOMS: atom_id res chain seq x y z
N MET A 1 45.72 4.01 28.01
CA MET A 1 45.65 3.32 26.71
C MET A 1 44.39 2.49 26.81
N THR A 2 43.29 3.09 26.35
CA THR A 2 41.91 2.67 26.65
C THR A 2 41.53 1.54 25.71
N ASP A 3 40.96 0.45 26.25
CA ASP A 3 40.33 -0.62 25.49
C ASP A 3 39.20 -0.08 24.59
N PRO A 4 38.98 -0.64 23.39
CA PRO A 4 37.83 -0.31 22.58
C PRO A 4 36.55 -0.96 23.15
N ASP A 5 35.49 -0.15 23.27
CA ASP A 5 34.12 -0.58 23.59
C ASP A 5 33.60 -1.59 22.53
N PRO A 6 33.10 -2.78 22.91
CA PRO A 6 32.57 -3.76 21.98
C PRO A 6 31.09 -3.55 21.57
N ASP A 7 30.43 -2.46 21.97
CA ASP A 7 28.98 -2.26 21.80
C ASP A 7 28.60 -1.21 20.73
N SER A 8 29.45 -0.96 19.73
CA SER A 8 29.02 -0.23 18.53
C SER A 8 28.49 -1.23 17.49
N ASP A 9 27.24 -1.67 17.68
CA ASP A 9 26.48 -2.47 16.72
C ASP A 9 26.00 -1.53 15.58
N PRO A 10 26.55 -1.60 14.36
CA PRO A 10 26.33 -0.55 13.35
C PRO A 10 25.13 -0.80 12.42
N ASP A 11 24.16 -1.66 12.77
CA ASP A 11 23.00 -1.93 11.90
C ASP A 11 21.68 -2.19 12.65
N GLN A 12 21.33 -1.29 13.57
CA GLN A 12 19.98 -1.20 14.12
C GLN A 12 19.13 -0.24 13.28
N THR A 13 18.97 -0.54 11.98
CA THR A 13 17.94 0.13 11.17
C THR A 13 16.59 -0.44 11.61
N SER A 14 15.97 0.21 12.59
CA SER A 14 14.58 -0.04 12.99
C SER A 14 13.68 0.08 11.75
N ALA A 15 13.29 -1.04 11.15
CA ALA A 15 12.44 -1.08 9.96
C ALA A 15 11.01 -0.64 10.30
N GLN A 16 10.83 0.66 10.47
CA GLN A 16 9.52 1.30 10.55
C GLN A 16 8.86 1.19 9.18
N PRO A 17 7.53 0.94 9.09
CA PRO A 17 6.84 0.90 7.80
C PRO A 17 7.15 2.16 6.98
N ASN A 18 7.36 1.95 5.68
CA ASN A 18 7.67 3.04 4.77
C ASN A 18 6.38 3.85 4.50
N PRO A 19 6.34 5.15 4.88
CA PRO A 19 5.15 5.98 4.72
C PRO A 19 4.76 6.23 3.26
N ALA A 20 5.68 5.99 2.31
CA ALA A 20 5.42 6.06 0.88
C ALA A 20 4.91 4.73 0.28
N ARG A 21 4.69 3.69 1.09
CA ARG A 21 4.15 2.41 0.62
C ARG A 21 2.72 2.21 1.10
N ILE A 22 1.84 1.89 0.16
CA ILE A 22 0.41 1.68 0.39
C ILE A 22 -0.01 0.34 -0.22
N ALA A 23 -0.86 -0.41 0.48
CA ALA A 23 -1.60 -1.53 -0.07
C ALA A 23 -3.08 -1.18 -0.19
N ALA A 24 -3.80 -1.84 -1.11
CA ALA A 24 -5.24 -1.70 -1.25
C ALA A 24 -5.92 -3.07 -1.32
N ASP A 25 -7.04 -3.19 -0.64
CA ASP A 25 -7.90 -4.37 -0.64
C ASP A 25 -8.50 -4.64 -2.04
N PRO A 26 -8.76 -5.90 -2.43
CA PRO A 26 -9.48 -6.20 -3.67
C PRO A 26 -10.74 -5.38 -3.89
N ALA A 27 -11.53 -5.13 -2.85
CA ALA A 27 -12.75 -4.33 -2.97
C ALA A 27 -12.46 -2.86 -3.31
N VAL A 28 -11.36 -2.29 -2.81
CA VAL A 28 -10.93 -0.93 -3.12
C VAL A 28 -10.40 -0.84 -4.54
N LEU A 29 -9.57 -1.81 -4.97
CA LEU A 29 -9.05 -1.87 -6.33
C LEU A 29 -10.17 -2.06 -7.37
N ALA A 30 -11.16 -2.91 -7.08
CA ALA A 30 -12.34 -3.06 -7.94
C ALA A 30 -13.21 -1.79 -7.97
N ALA A 31 -13.38 -1.11 -6.82
CA ALA A 31 -14.13 0.14 -6.75
C ALA A 31 -13.45 1.28 -7.52
N ASP A 32 -12.11 1.37 -7.50
CA ASP A 32 -11.35 2.36 -8.29
C ASP A 32 -11.59 2.20 -9.80
N LEU A 33 -11.57 0.96 -10.26
CA LEU A 33 -11.86 0.62 -11.65
C LEU A 33 -13.31 0.93 -12.03
N LEU A 34 -14.27 0.41 -11.25
CA LEU A 34 -15.67 0.34 -11.65
C LEU A 34 -16.50 1.57 -11.24
N LEU A 35 -16.04 2.35 -10.25
CA LEU A 35 -16.80 3.45 -9.67
C LEU A 35 -16.00 4.76 -9.69
N ASP A 36 -16.71 5.85 -9.94
CA ASP A 36 -16.20 7.20 -9.79
C ASP A 36 -16.43 7.66 -8.34
N GLY A 37 -15.51 7.29 -7.44
CA GLY A 37 -15.69 7.52 -6.01
C GLY A 37 -14.40 7.66 -5.20
N ASP A 38 -14.51 7.43 -3.89
CA ASP A 38 -13.41 7.69 -2.96
C ASP A 38 -12.22 6.73 -3.14
N ALA A 39 -12.46 5.48 -3.55
CA ALA A 39 -11.41 4.54 -3.93
C ALA A 39 -10.51 5.11 -5.03
N ARG A 40 -11.15 5.67 -6.05
CA ARG A 40 -10.46 6.30 -7.18
C ARG A 40 -9.70 7.55 -6.79
N ARG A 41 -10.32 8.42 -5.98
CA ARG A 41 -9.63 9.60 -5.46
C ARG A 41 -8.40 9.22 -4.62
N ALA A 42 -8.53 8.21 -3.77
CA ALA A 42 -7.44 7.73 -2.93
C ALA A 42 -6.28 7.16 -3.77
N LEU A 43 -6.57 6.29 -4.73
CA LEU A 43 -5.52 5.67 -5.57
C LEU A 43 -4.94 6.63 -6.60
N ASP A 44 -5.65 7.67 -7.00
CA ASP A 44 -5.08 8.76 -7.79
C ASP A 44 -3.98 9.52 -7.02
N HIS A 45 -4.10 9.68 -5.70
CA HIS A 45 -3.01 10.24 -4.89
C HIS A 45 -1.77 9.36 -4.93
N VAL A 46 -1.93 8.04 -5.00
CA VAL A 46 -0.80 7.10 -5.11
C VAL A 46 -0.17 7.22 -6.49
N ARG A 47 -0.97 7.04 -7.56
CA ARG A 47 -0.45 6.98 -8.95
C ARG A 47 0.13 8.31 -9.46
N ARG A 48 -0.28 9.45 -8.90
CA ARG A 48 0.24 10.79 -9.25
C ARG A 48 1.71 11.01 -8.86
N HIS A 49 2.30 10.11 -8.08
CA HIS A 49 3.62 10.29 -7.49
C HIS A 49 4.49 9.06 -7.76
N SER A 50 5.61 9.26 -8.45
CA SER A 50 6.55 8.17 -8.75
C SER A 50 7.25 7.60 -7.53
N TRP A 51 7.29 8.37 -6.44
CA TRP A 51 7.92 8.04 -5.17
C TRP A 51 6.97 7.35 -4.18
N ILE A 52 5.70 7.13 -4.57
CA ILE A 52 4.73 6.39 -3.77
C ILE A 52 4.47 5.04 -4.44
N ASP A 53 4.68 3.96 -3.70
CA ASP A 53 4.52 2.60 -4.21
C ASP A 53 3.16 2.01 -3.79
N LEU A 54 2.46 1.43 -4.76
CA LEU A 54 1.39 0.46 -4.50
C LEU A 54 2.02 -0.93 -4.33
N VAL A 55 2.04 -1.47 -3.11
CA VAL A 55 2.53 -2.83 -2.87
C VAL A 55 1.41 -3.85 -3.04
N ALA A 56 1.70 -4.92 -3.79
CA ALA A 56 0.70 -5.95 -4.05
C ALA A 56 1.33 -7.30 -4.38
N SER A 57 0.73 -8.38 -3.88
CA SER A 57 1.12 -9.76 -4.21
C SER A 57 0.32 -10.31 -5.39
N ASP A 58 0.77 -11.44 -5.94
CA ASP A 58 0.00 -12.18 -6.95
C ASP A 58 -1.33 -12.71 -6.41
N HIS A 59 -1.38 -13.07 -5.14
CA HIS A 59 -2.60 -13.48 -4.47
C HIS A 59 -3.61 -12.31 -4.40
N LEU A 60 -3.13 -11.10 -4.15
CA LEU A 60 -3.94 -9.89 -4.16
C LEU A 60 -4.50 -9.59 -5.54
N LEU A 61 -3.65 -9.59 -6.57
CA LEU A 61 -4.09 -9.37 -7.95
C LEU A 61 -5.08 -10.44 -8.42
N ALA A 62 -4.85 -11.71 -8.07
CA ALA A 62 -5.77 -12.80 -8.42
C ALA A 62 -7.12 -12.67 -7.70
N ALA A 63 -7.14 -12.19 -6.45
CA ALA A 63 -8.39 -11.91 -5.74
C ALA A 63 -9.17 -10.76 -6.38
N THR A 64 -8.47 -9.68 -6.74
CA THR A 64 -9.05 -8.52 -7.44
C THR A 64 -9.60 -8.89 -8.81
N GLU A 65 -8.83 -9.63 -9.61
CA GLU A 65 -9.25 -10.11 -10.93
C GLU A 65 -10.55 -10.93 -10.85
N ARG A 66 -10.61 -11.91 -9.92
CA ARG A 66 -11.84 -12.69 -9.71
C ARG A 66 -13.03 -11.83 -9.33
N LEU A 67 -12.83 -10.81 -8.50
CA LEU A 67 -13.88 -9.89 -8.09
C LEU A 67 -14.38 -9.04 -9.26
N VAL A 68 -13.46 -8.46 -10.04
CA VAL A 68 -13.81 -7.66 -11.23
C VAL A 68 -14.54 -8.52 -12.26
N ALA A 69 -14.05 -9.74 -12.53
CA ALA A 69 -14.69 -10.66 -13.47
C ALA A 69 -16.12 -11.04 -13.03
N ALA A 70 -16.38 -11.09 -11.72
CA ALA A 70 -17.71 -11.37 -11.18
C ALA A 70 -18.67 -10.16 -11.24
N LEU A 71 -18.15 -8.94 -11.18
CA LEU A 71 -18.94 -7.70 -11.16
C LEU A 71 -19.15 -7.08 -12.55
N ALA A 72 -18.22 -7.33 -13.47
CA ALA A 72 -18.23 -6.80 -14.83
C ALA A 72 -18.02 -7.95 -15.83
N ASP A 73 -16.83 -8.08 -16.39
CA ASP A 73 -16.49 -9.13 -17.36
C ASP A 73 -15.03 -9.60 -17.22
N PRO A 74 -14.70 -10.81 -17.72
CA PRO A 74 -13.36 -11.39 -17.59
C PRO A 74 -12.26 -10.67 -18.38
N ASP A 75 -12.57 -10.04 -19.50
CA ASP A 75 -11.56 -9.38 -20.34
C ASP A 75 -11.10 -8.09 -19.65
N LEU A 76 -12.05 -7.29 -19.14
CA LEU A 76 -11.76 -6.13 -18.30
C LEU A 76 -10.96 -6.51 -17.05
N ALA A 77 -11.27 -7.66 -16.43
CA ALA A 77 -10.53 -8.14 -15.27
C ALA A 77 -9.07 -8.48 -15.60
N ALA A 78 -8.83 -9.12 -16.75
CA ALA A 78 -7.48 -9.48 -17.21
C ALA A 78 -6.67 -8.22 -17.56
N ASP A 79 -7.26 -7.25 -18.27
CA ASP A 79 -6.61 -5.97 -18.58
C ASP A 79 -6.26 -5.19 -17.30
N HIS A 80 -7.19 -5.15 -16.34
CA HIS A 80 -6.95 -4.52 -15.05
C HIS A 80 -5.82 -5.21 -14.26
N ARG A 81 -5.80 -6.54 -14.24
CA ARG A 81 -4.71 -7.30 -13.63
C ARG A 81 -3.37 -6.94 -14.25
N ALA A 82 -3.27 -6.93 -15.58
CA ALA A 82 -2.02 -6.64 -16.30
C ALA A 82 -1.49 -5.24 -15.97
N ARG A 83 -2.39 -4.25 -15.86
CA ARG A 83 -2.02 -2.90 -15.41
C ARG A 83 -1.48 -2.88 -13.98
N LEU A 84 -2.21 -3.48 -13.03
CA LEU A 84 -1.75 -3.58 -11.64
C LEU A 84 -0.41 -4.31 -11.51
N GLU A 85 -0.17 -5.32 -12.34
CA GLU A 85 1.08 -6.08 -12.33
C GLU A 85 2.27 -5.24 -12.80
N ALA A 86 2.06 -4.35 -13.77
CA ALA A 86 3.08 -3.43 -14.27
C ALA A 86 3.41 -2.30 -13.26
N ASP A 87 2.39 -1.82 -12.53
CA ASP A 87 2.52 -0.62 -11.68
C ASP A 87 2.96 -0.92 -10.24
N ARG A 88 2.67 -2.12 -9.74
CA ARG A 88 2.91 -2.46 -8.33
C ARG A 88 4.39 -2.69 -8.02
N VAL A 89 4.73 -2.53 -6.75
CA VAL A 89 5.90 -3.19 -6.14
C VAL A 89 5.49 -4.60 -5.70
N PRO A 90 6.09 -5.67 -6.27
CA PRO A 90 5.69 -7.04 -6.00
C PRO A 90 6.17 -7.50 -4.62
N VAL A 91 5.33 -8.29 -3.94
CA VAL A 91 5.65 -8.91 -2.65
C VAL A 91 5.13 -10.34 -2.57
N ASP A 92 5.90 -11.21 -1.93
CA ASP A 92 5.55 -12.61 -1.71
C ASP A 92 5.02 -12.86 -0.29
N HIS A 93 3.99 -13.70 -0.20
CA HIS A 93 3.47 -14.19 1.08
C HIS A 93 2.78 -15.56 0.91
N PRO A 94 2.61 -16.33 2.00
CA PRO A 94 1.84 -17.56 1.98
C PRO A 94 0.38 -17.36 1.51
N ALA A 95 -0.15 -18.32 0.77
CA ALA A 95 -1.50 -18.23 0.18
C ALA A 95 -2.65 -18.22 1.20
N ASP A 96 -2.40 -18.73 2.41
CA ASP A 96 -3.42 -18.83 3.48
C ASP A 96 -3.66 -17.49 4.20
N ASP A 97 -2.79 -16.51 4.01
CA ASP A 97 -2.94 -15.20 4.62
C ASP A 97 -3.92 -14.31 3.85
N HIS A 98 -4.57 -13.38 4.55
CA HIS A 98 -5.42 -12.38 3.90
C HIS A 98 -4.57 -11.54 2.92
N PRO A 99 -4.88 -11.53 1.60
CA PRO A 99 -3.93 -11.09 0.58
C PRO A 99 -3.57 -9.61 0.71
N ALA A 100 -4.53 -8.75 1.06
CA ALA A 100 -4.28 -7.32 1.22
C ALA A 100 -3.42 -7.02 2.46
N LEU A 101 -3.68 -7.75 3.56
CA LEU A 101 -2.98 -7.55 4.82
C LEU A 101 -1.55 -8.11 4.75
N ALA A 102 -1.40 -9.28 4.13
CA ALA A 102 -0.11 -9.90 3.91
C ALA A 102 0.75 -9.08 2.94
N SER A 103 0.15 -8.52 1.87
CA SER A 103 0.85 -7.60 0.97
C SER A 103 1.32 -6.35 1.70
N ALA A 104 0.46 -5.73 2.51
CA ALA A 104 0.81 -4.56 3.32
C ALA A 104 1.95 -4.88 4.29
N TYR A 105 1.87 -6.01 4.99
CA TYR A 105 2.87 -6.43 5.96
C TYR A 105 4.23 -6.71 5.30
N ARG A 106 4.25 -7.52 4.24
CA ARG A 106 5.50 -7.90 3.54
C ARG A 106 6.10 -6.77 2.73
N GLY A 107 5.26 -5.85 2.24
CA GLY A 107 5.68 -4.64 1.57
C GLY A 107 6.07 -3.51 2.50
N GLU A 108 5.95 -3.68 3.82
CA GLU A 108 6.22 -2.64 4.82
C GLU A 108 5.39 -1.38 4.57
N ALA A 109 4.14 -1.56 4.12
CA ALA A 109 3.23 -0.45 3.89
C ALA A 109 2.85 0.24 5.20
N ALA A 110 2.82 1.57 5.20
CA ALA A 110 2.26 2.33 6.31
C ALA A 110 0.73 2.33 6.29
N HIS A 111 0.13 2.18 5.10
CA HIS A 111 -1.31 2.24 4.91
C HIS A 111 -1.87 1.03 4.17
N LEU A 112 -2.99 0.51 4.66
CA LEU A 112 -3.84 -0.43 3.95
C LEU A 112 -5.22 0.20 3.74
N LEU A 113 -5.59 0.41 2.49
CA LEU A 113 -6.93 0.87 2.13
C LEU A 113 -7.89 -0.30 2.11
N SER A 114 -8.89 -0.30 2.97
CA SER A 114 -9.94 -1.33 2.96
C SER A 114 -11.28 -0.77 3.47
N TYR A 115 -12.37 -1.37 2.98
CA TYR A 115 -13.71 -1.19 3.53
C TYR A 115 -14.04 -2.21 4.63
N ASP A 116 -13.21 -3.23 4.80
CA ASP A 116 -13.40 -4.25 5.83
C ASP A 116 -12.88 -3.76 7.18
N GLU A 117 -13.81 -3.33 8.04
CA GLU A 117 -13.51 -2.85 9.39
C GLU A 117 -12.85 -3.92 10.27
N SER A 118 -13.05 -5.21 9.98
CA SER A 118 -12.45 -6.31 10.75
C SER A 118 -10.92 -6.33 10.60
N LEU A 119 -10.40 -5.82 9.48
CA LEU A 119 -8.96 -5.70 9.26
C LEU A 119 -8.29 -4.70 10.20
N ASN A 120 -9.01 -3.74 10.78
CA ASN A 120 -8.45 -2.88 11.83
C ASN A 120 -8.02 -3.71 13.05
N SER A 121 -8.84 -4.69 13.44
CA SER A 121 -8.53 -5.56 14.57
C SER A 121 -7.40 -6.55 14.23
N ALA A 122 -7.39 -7.08 13.00
CA ALA A 122 -6.32 -7.94 12.53
C ALA A 122 -4.97 -7.20 12.46
N ALA A 123 -4.96 -5.98 11.92
CA ALA A 123 -3.78 -5.12 11.88
C ALA A 123 -3.32 -4.71 13.28
N ALA A 124 -4.24 -4.42 14.20
CA ALA A 124 -3.91 -4.16 15.60
C ALA A 124 -3.22 -5.38 16.25
N GLY A 125 -3.71 -6.60 15.98
CA GLY A 125 -3.08 -7.84 16.44
C GLY A 125 -1.66 -8.05 15.89
N LEU A 126 -1.43 -7.72 14.61
CA LEU A 126 -0.09 -7.76 14.01
C LEU A 126 0.84 -6.66 14.55
N SER A 127 0.29 -5.49 14.87
CA SER A 127 1.02 -4.32 15.39
C SER A 127 1.38 -4.43 16.88
N MET A 128 0.92 -5.49 17.57
CA MET A 128 1.42 -5.84 18.91
C MET A 128 2.88 -6.33 18.88
N GLN A 129 3.44 -6.58 17.69
CA GLN A 129 4.88 -6.73 17.53
C GLN A 129 5.55 -5.34 17.53
N PRO A 130 6.67 -5.15 18.27
CA PRO A 130 7.27 -3.84 18.56
C PRO A 130 7.87 -3.10 17.35
N ARG A 131 7.59 -3.53 16.11
CA ARG A 131 8.24 -3.04 14.89
C ARG A 131 7.27 -2.67 13.76
N LEU A 132 5.96 -2.69 13.97
CA LEU A 132 4.98 -2.43 12.90
C LEU A 132 3.87 -1.48 13.35
N SER A 133 3.56 -0.52 12.48
CA SER A 133 2.46 0.43 12.63
C SER A 133 1.72 0.54 11.30
N LEU A 134 1.03 -0.54 10.92
CA LEU A 134 0.16 -0.53 9.75
C LEU A 134 -1.15 0.17 10.11
N SER A 135 -1.49 1.25 9.41
CA SER A 135 -2.77 1.92 9.56
C SER A 135 -3.75 1.44 8.49
N VAL A 136 -4.80 0.73 8.92
CA VAL A 136 -5.94 0.38 8.05
C VAL A 136 -6.91 1.56 8.01
N ARG A 137 -7.33 1.97 6.82
CA ARG A 137 -8.24 3.12 6.63
C ARG A 137 -9.18 2.88 5.46
N THR A 138 -10.34 3.53 5.49
CA THR A 138 -11.22 3.62 4.33
C THR A 138 -10.62 4.60 3.29
N PRO A 139 -10.96 4.46 2.00
CA PRO A 139 -10.44 5.34 0.96
C PRO A 139 -10.77 6.82 1.14
N ASP A 140 -11.97 7.15 1.62
CA ASP A 140 -12.38 8.54 1.88
C ASP A 140 -11.52 9.17 3.00
N ALA A 141 -11.28 8.41 4.07
CA ALA A 141 -10.43 8.84 5.18
C ALA A 141 -9.00 9.05 4.72
N PHE A 142 -8.46 8.17 3.86
CA PHE A 142 -7.14 8.34 3.29
C PHE A 142 -7.07 9.57 2.37
N ALA A 143 -7.98 9.72 1.42
CA ALA A 143 -7.99 10.85 0.49
C ALA A 143 -8.16 12.22 1.20
N THR A 144 -8.72 12.24 2.40
CA THR A 144 -8.88 13.46 3.20
C THR A 144 -7.62 13.84 3.96
N VAL A 145 -6.84 12.86 4.43
CA VAL A 145 -5.70 13.09 5.33
C VAL A 145 -4.35 12.93 4.65
N PHE A 146 -4.31 12.28 3.49
CA PHE A 146 -3.08 12.06 2.77
C PHE A 146 -2.58 13.37 2.18
N ASP A 147 -1.39 13.78 2.62
CA ASP A 147 -0.79 15.06 2.27
C ASP A 147 0.62 14.82 1.70
N PRO A 148 0.77 14.77 0.37
CA PRO A 148 2.06 14.55 -0.27
C PRO A 148 3.04 15.70 0.00
N GLU A 149 2.57 16.93 0.24
CA GLU A 149 3.43 18.08 0.51
C GLU A 149 4.13 17.94 1.86
N ASN A 150 3.40 17.46 2.87
CA ASN A 150 3.96 17.17 4.19
C ASN A 150 4.77 15.86 4.22
N LEU A 151 4.44 14.88 3.37
CA LEU A 151 5.14 13.60 3.33
C LEU A 151 6.47 13.66 2.57
N TYR A 152 6.52 14.36 1.43
CA TYR A 152 7.67 14.38 0.53
C TYR A 152 9.02 14.70 1.20
N PRO A 153 9.14 15.72 2.09
CA PRO A 153 10.41 16.04 2.74
C PRO A 153 10.94 14.91 3.63
N ALA A 154 10.05 14.04 4.14
CA ALA A 154 10.44 12.90 4.97
C ALA A 154 10.89 11.69 4.14
N VAL A 155 10.44 11.59 2.89
CA VAL A 155 10.70 10.45 2.00
C VAL A 155 11.85 10.74 1.03
N GLU A 156 11.70 11.80 0.23
CA GLU A 156 12.65 12.18 -0.83
C GLU A 156 13.63 13.29 -0.36
N GLY A 157 13.23 14.04 0.67
CA GLY A 157 13.98 15.21 1.13
C GLY A 157 13.71 16.45 0.27
N GLY A 158 13.88 17.62 0.88
CA GLY A 158 13.67 18.90 0.20
C GLY A 158 12.19 19.31 0.11
N SER A 159 11.87 20.15 -0.88
CA SER A 159 10.53 20.70 -1.07
C SER A 159 9.76 19.91 -2.12
N TYR A 160 8.48 19.66 -1.84
CA TYR A 160 7.60 18.95 -2.73
C TYR A 160 7.41 19.68 -4.08
N PRO A 161 7.75 19.06 -5.22
CA PRO A 161 7.64 19.70 -6.54
C PRO A 161 6.22 19.67 -7.13
N GLY A 162 5.28 18.96 -6.49
CA GLY A 162 3.99 18.63 -7.08
C GLY A 162 3.96 17.19 -7.65
N PRO A 163 2.81 16.77 -8.19
CA PRO A 163 2.66 15.46 -8.81
C PRO A 163 3.51 15.37 -10.08
N ASP A 164 4.13 14.21 -10.30
CA ASP A 164 5.06 13.95 -11.41
C ASP A 164 4.53 12.92 -12.43
N ARG A 165 3.32 12.36 -12.19
CA ARG A 165 2.64 11.41 -13.07
C ARG A 165 1.18 11.79 -13.31
N ASP A 166 0.69 11.46 -14.49
CA ASP A 166 -0.76 11.36 -14.71
C ASP A 166 -1.25 10.06 -14.06
N PRO A 167 -2.23 10.09 -13.13
CA PRO A 167 -2.70 8.87 -12.47
C PRO A 167 -3.48 7.91 -13.38
N ARG A 168 -3.78 8.31 -14.62
CA ARG A 168 -4.64 7.56 -15.56
C ARG A 168 -3.94 7.10 -16.83
N GLU A 169 -2.72 7.57 -17.07
CA GLU A 169 -1.88 7.07 -18.16
C GLU A 169 -1.09 5.81 -17.75
#